data_AF-E6PM17-F1
#
_entry.id   AF-E6PM17-F1
#
_cell.length_a   1.000
_cell.length_b   1.000
_cell.length_c   1.000
_cell.angle_alpha   90.00
_cell.angle_beta   90.00
_cell.angle_gamma   90.00
#
_symmetry.space_group_name_H-M   'P 1'
#
loop_
_entity.id
_entity.type
_entity.pdbx_description
1 polymer ?
#
loop_
_entity_poly.entity_id
_entity_poly.type
_entity_poly.pdbx_seq_one_letter_code
_entity_poly.pdbx_strand_id
1 'polypeptide(L)'
;MRLVDHADVQRNDWLAVNQFTVQGPRHTRRPDLVLFLNGLPLVVIELKNPGDENADIWGAFNQLQAYKDDISDLFTDNELLVITDGISARMGSLTADRERFMAWRTIDGHTTDPLGSMRELETLIHGAFDPALLLD
;
A
#
# COMPACT_ATOMS: atom_id res chain seq x y z
N MET A 1 -15.24 -23.30 3.56
CA MET A 1 -13.92 -22.69 3.34
C MET A 1 -14.04 -21.24 3.77
N ARG A 2 -13.14 -20.73 4.61
CA ARG A 2 -13.09 -19.31 5.01
C ARG A 2 -11.93 -18.68 4.25
N LEU A 3 -12.19 -17.61 3.50
CA LEU A 3 -11.17 -16.96 2.66
C LEU A 3 -10.18 -16.12 3.49
N VAL A 4 -10.64 -15.51 4.59
CA VAL A 4 -9.83 -14.75 5.55
C VAL A 4 -10.26 -15.10 6.97
N ASP A 5 -9.33 -15.51 7.82
CA ASP A 5 -9.55 -15.77 9.24
C ASP A 5 -9.30 -14.49 10.08
N HIS A 6 -10.36 -13.75 10.35
CA HIS A 6 -10.31 -12.56 11.23
C HIS A 6 -10.24 -12.93 12.72
N ALA A 7 -10.55 -14.18 13.10
CA ALA A 7 -10.53 -14.58 14.51
C ALA A 7 -9.12 -14.94 14.98
N ASP A 8 -8.28 -15.41 14.06
CA ASP A 8 -6.87 -15.72 14.31
C ASP A 8 -6.05 -15.35 13.07
N VAL A 9 -5.47 -14.15 13.10
CA VAL A 9 -4.75 -13.56 11.96
C VAL A 9 -3.50 -14.37 11.56
N GLN A 10 -2.98 -15.20 12.46
CA GLN A 10 -1.83 -16.08 12.21
C GLN A 10 -2.19 -17.29 11.34
N ARG A 11 -3.48 -17.57 11.15
CA ARG A 11 -3.95 -18.67 10.28
C ARG A 11 -4.06 -18.26 8.82
N ASN A 12 -3.83 -16.99 8.51
CA ASN A 12 -3.73 -16.52 7.15
C ASN A 12 -2.29 -16.56 6.63
N ASP A 13 -2.13 -16.75 5.33
CA ASP A 13 -0.86 -16.62 4.62
C ASP A 13 -0.68 -15.16 4.19
N TRP A 14 0.47 -14.60 4.55
CA TRP A 14 0.84 -13.20 4.27
C TRP A 14 2.09 -13.18 3.42
N LEU A 15 2.05 -12.48 2.28
CA LEU A 15 3.17 -12.44 1.35
C LEU A 15 3.40 -11.03 0.83
N ALA A 16 4.63 -10.54 0.96
CA ALA A 16 5.09 -9.30 0.34
C ALA A 16 5.92 -9.63 -0.90
N VAL A 17 5.48 -9.19 -2.08
CA VAL A 17 6.18 -9.46 -3.35
C VAL A 17 6.66 -8.17 -3.97
N ASN A 18 7.97 -8.05 -4.14
CA ASN A 18 8.58 -6.90 -4.79
C ASN A 18 8.58 -7.05 -6.31
N GLN A 19 8.50 -5.92 -7.02
CA GLN A 19 8.66 -5.84 -8.48
C GLN A 19 7.71 -6.83 -9.21
N PHE A 20 6.46 -6.90 -8.73
CA PHE A 20 5.46 -7.87 -9.17
C PHE A 20 4.99 -7.52 -10.58
N THR A 21 5.30 -8.36 -11.57
CA THR A 21 4.95 -8.07 -12.97
C THR A 21 3.57 -8.61 -13.32
N VAL A 22 2.69 -7.75 -13.80
CA VAL A 22 1.31 -8.09 -14.20
C VAL A 22 1.11 -7.73 -15.66
N GLN A 23 0.67 -8.71 -16.45
CA GLN A 23 0.32 -8.50 -17.84
C GLN A 23 -1.14 -8.09 -17.95
N GLY A 24 -1.39 -6.85 -18.36
CA GLY A 24 -2.71 -6.37 -18.72
C GLY A 24 -3.07 -6.65 -20.18
N PRO A 25 -4.28 -6.28 -20.61
CA PRO A 25 -4.76 -6.51 -21.99
C PRO A 25 -3.92 -5.79 -23.06
N ARG A 26 -3.33 -4.63 -22.70
CA ARG A 26 -2.54 -3.78 -23.62
C ARG A 26 -1.14 -3.48 -23.11
N HIS A 27 -0.99 -3.30 -21.79
CA HIS A 27 0.27 -2.90 -21.18
C HIS A 27 0.64 -3.87 -20.06
N THR A 28 1.92 -4.20 -19.97
CA THR A 28 2.48 -4.88 -18.80
C THR A 28 2.95 -3.82 -17.82
N ARG A 29 2.58 -3.98 -16.54
CA ARG A 29 2.97 -3.09 -15.46
C ARG A 29 3.71 -3.87 -14.39
N ARG A 30 4.51 -3.16 -13.59
CA ARG A 30 5.32 -3.74 -12.54
C ARG A 30 5.22 -2.86 -11.30
N PRO A 31 4.21 -3.08 -10.45
CA PRO A 31 4.20 -2.47 -9.14
C PRO A 31 5.47 -2.75 -8.33
N ASP A 32 5.88 -1.77 -7.53
CA ASP A 32 7.09 -1.89 -6.72
C ASP A 32 6.94 -2.93 -5.61
N LEU A 33 5.78 -2.95 -4.96
CA LEU A 33 5.45 -3.92 -3.91
C LEU A 33 3.94 -4.20 -3.87
N VAL A 34 3.59 -5.47 -3.74
CA VAL A 34 2.20 -5.92 -3.53
C VAL A 34 2.16 -6.81 -2.30
N LEU A 35 1.22 -6.53 -1.38
CA LEU A 35 0.95 -7.35 -0.20
C LEU A 35 -0.26 -8.25 -0.48
N PHE A 36 -0.07 -9.54 -0.26
CA PHE A 36 -1.08 -10.56 -0.46
C PHE A 36 -1.56 -11.15 0.86
N LEU A 37 -2.86 -11.46 0.91
CA LEU A 37 -3.50 -12.24 1.96
C LEU A 37 -4.17 -13.46 1.35
N ASN A 38 -3.72 -14.67 1.69
CA ASN A 38 -4.26 -15.92 1.15
C ASN A 38 -4.33 -15.93 -0.40
N GLY A 39 -3.37 -15.24 -1.05
CA GLY A 39 -3.33 -15.08 -2.51
C GLY A 39 -4.08 -13.88 -3.08
N LEU A 40 -4.81 -13.10 -2.27
CA LEU A 40 -5.52 -11.89 -2.70
C LEU A 40 -4.61 -10.65 -2.62
N PRO A 41 -4.50 -9.82 -3.67
CA PRO A 41 -3.65 -8.63 -3.70
C PRO A 41 -4.29 -7.44 -2.95
N LEU A 42 -4.19 -7.43 -1.62
CA LEU A 42 -4.88 -6.44 -0.79
C LEU A 42 -4.26 -5.04 -0.86
N VAL A 43 -2.93 -4.94 -0.94
CA VAL A 43 -2.23 -3.65 -0.89
C VAL A 43 -1.26 -3.50 -2.06
N VAL A 44 -1.33 -2.37 -2.76
CA VAL A 44 -0.36 -2.00 -3.80
C VAL A 44 0.39 -0.75 -3.36
N ILE A 45 1.73 -0.83 -3.40
CA ILE A 45 2.62 0.22 -2.90
C ILE A 45 3.56 0.64 -4.02
N GLU A 46 3.57 1.93 -4.33
CA GLU A 46 4.51 2.55 -5.28
C GLU A 46 5.51 3.45 -4.56
N LEU A 47 6.78 3.28 -4.92
CA LEU A 47 7.91 4.00 -4.33
C LEU A 47 8.50 5.00 -5.35
N LYS A 48 8.66 6.26 -4.93
CA LYS A 48 9.50 7.21 -5.64
C LYS A 48 10.90 7.24 -5.07
N ASN A 49 11.86 7.54 -5.95
CA ASN A 49 13.24 7.72 -5.56
C ASN A 49 13.39 9.05 -4.79
N PRO A 50 13.83 9.03 -3.52
CA PRO A 50 14.01 10.24 -2.71
C PRO A 50 15.14 11.17 -3.21
N GLY A 51 16.02 10.68 -4.09
CA GLY A 51 17.14 11.46 -4.65
C GLY A 51 16.80 12.33 -5.85
N ASP A 52 15.55 12.33 -6.32
CA ASP A 52 15.11 13.20 -7.40
C ASP A 52 14.59 14.51 -6.79
N GLU A 53 15.38 15.59 -6.93
CA GLU A 53 15.10 16.92 -6.36
C GLU A 53 13.76 17.53 -6.83
N ASN A 54 13.15 16.96 -7.88
CA ASN A 54 11.84 17.35 -8.39
C ASN A 54 10.74 16.29 -8.15
N ALA A 55 11.05 15.16 -7.49
CA ALA A 55 10.10 14.08 -7.28
C ALA A 55 9.09 14.41 -6.19
N ASP A 56 7.95 14.89 -6.64
CA ASP A 56 6.72 14.89 -5.88
C ASP A 56 6.24 13.44 -5.67
N ILE A 57 5.98 13.03 -4.42
CA ILE A 57 5.38 11.72 -4.06
C ILE A 57 4.11 11.43 -4.89
N TRP A 58 3.43 12.47 -5.39
CA TRP A 58 2.28 12.37 -6.28
C TRP A 58 2.59 11.76 -7.66
N GLY A 59 3.86 11.66 -8.05
CA GLY A 59 4.24 10.86 -9.22
C GLY A 59 3.94 9.36 -9.04
N ALA A 60 4.06 8.83 -7.81
CA ALA A 60 3.67 7.44 -7.52
C ALA A 60 2.14 7.29 -7.57
N PHE A 61 1.40 8.32 -7.14
CA PHE A 61 -0.06 8.33 -7.29
C PHE A 61 -0.48 8.22 -8.75
N ASN A 62 0.19 8.96 -9.65
CA ASN A 62 -0.08 8.87 -11.09
C ASN A 62 0.26 7.48 -11.66
N GLN A 63 1.30 6.80 -11.16
CA GLN A 63 1.59 5.41 -11.54
C GLN A 63 0.45 4.48 -11.13
N LEU A 64 -0.05 4.61 -9.89
CA LEU A 64 -1.21 3.84 -9.43
C LEU A 64 -2.45 4.08 -10.31
N GLN A 65 -2.72 5.33 -10.74
CA GLN A 65 -3.83 5.58 -11.66
C GLN A 65 -3.64 4.86 -13.00
N ALA A 66 -2.44 4.89 -13.57
CA ALA A 66 -2.15 4.16 -14.81
C ALA A 66 -2.31 2.63 -14.64
N TYR A 67 -1.97 2.10 -13.46
CA TYR A 67 -2.14 0.67 -13.18
C TYR A 67 -3.61 0.28 -13.09
N LYS A 68 -4.45 1.10 -12.47
CA LYS A 68 -5.90 0.87 -12.41
C LYS A 68 -6.52 0.74 -13.81
N ASP A 69 -6.01 1.51 -14.77
CA ASP A 69 -6.48 1.45 -16.17
C ASP A 69 -5.89 0.26 -16.95
N ASP A 70 -4.63 -0.08 -16.70
CA ASP A 70 -3.90 -1.06 -17.52
C ASP A 70 -3.96 -2.50 -17.00
N ILE A 71 -4.01 -2.69 -15.69
CA ILE A 71 -3.99 -3.97 -14.99
C ILE A 71 -5.10 -4.01 -13.92
N SER A 72 -6.32 -3.62 -14.30
CA SER A 72 -7.49 -3.51 -13.41
C SER A 72 -7.75 -4.77 -12.57
N ASP A 73 -7.48 -5.96 -13.12
CA ASP A 73 -7.71 -7.23 -12.44
C ASP A 73 -6.93 -7.37 -11.13
N LEU A 74 -5.74 -6.72 -11.04
CA LEU A 74 -4.95 -6.67 -9.80
C LEU A 74 -5.70 -5.96 -8.67
N PHE A 75 -6.63 -5.06 -9.00
CA PHE A 75 -7.34 -4.23 -8.03
C PHE A 75 -8.72 -4.75 -7.65
N THR A 76 -9.09 -5.97 -8.10
CA THR A 76 -10.39 -6.59 -7.80
C THR A 76 -10.63 -6.74 -6.30
N ASP A 77 -9.62 -7.21 -5.58
CA ASP A 77 -9.65 -7.44 -4.13
C ASP A 77 -8.76 -6.43 -3.37
N ASN A 78 -8.43 -5.29 -4.00
CA ASN A 78 -7.57 -4.29 -3.41
C ASN A 78 -8.32 -3.46 -2.37
N GLU A 79 -7.75 -3.37 -1.18
CA GLU A 79 -8.29 -2.58 -0.07
C GLU A 79 -7.55 -1.25 0.08
N LEU A 80 -6.23 -1.26 -0.12
CA LEU A 80 -5.38 -0.11 0.14
C LEU A 80 -4.36 0.14 -0.95
N LEU A 81 -4.12 1.43 -1.19
CA LEU A 81 -3.07 1.95 -2.05
C LEU A 81 -2.12 2.80 -1.23
N VAL A 82 -0.82 2.65 -1.46
CA VAL A 82 0.20 3.46 -0.78
C VAL A 82 1.16 4.09 -1.77
N ILE A 83 1.50 5.34 -1.51
CA ILE A 83 2.57 6.07 -2.19
C ILE A 83 3.61 6.48 -1.13
N THR A 84 4.88 6.35 -1.47
CA THR A 84 5.97 6.75 -0.57
C THR A 84 7.21 7.18 -1.34
N ASP A 85 8.04 8.03 -0.74
CA ASP A 85 9.41 8.34 -1.18
C ASP A 85 10.48 7.71 -0.26
N GLY A 86 10.07 6.85 0.66
CA GLY A 86 10.92 6.25 1.71
C GLY A 86 10.92 7.03 3.02
N ILE A 87 10.55 8.32 3.02
CA ILE A 87 10.47 9.18 4.21
C ILE A 87 9.01 9.50 4.53
N SER A 88 8.32 10.08 3.55
CA SER A 88 6.90 10.38 3.55
C SER A 88 6.12 9.16 3.06
N ALA A 89 4.94 8.92 3.62
CA ALA A 89 4.07 7.84 3.18
C ALA A 89 2.62 8.24 3.31
N ARG A 90 1.84 7.99 2.26
CA ARG A 90 0.40 8.28 2.23
C ARG A 90 -0.35 7.07 1.74
N MET A 91 -1.51 6.82 2.35
CA MET A 91 -2.40 5.73 1.98
C MET A 91 -3.79 6.25 1.63
N GLY A 92 -4.50 5.52 0.76
CA GLY A 92 -5.88 5.79 0.38
C GLY A 92 -6.56 4.53 -0.15
N SER A 93 -7.88 4.57 -0.26
CA SER A 93 -8.64 3.49 -0.91
C SER A 93 -8.52 3.54 -2.43
N LEU A 94 -8.99 2.48 -3.11
CA LEU A 94 -8.98 2.40 -4.58
C LEU A 94 -9.64 3.61 -5.27
N THR A 95 -10.66 4.20 -4.65
CA THR A 95 -11.43 5.33 -5.18
C THR A 95 -11.02 6.69 -4.59
N ALA A 96 -10.02 6.73 -3.71
CA ALA A 96 -9.52 7.96 -3.13
C ALA A 96 -8.85 8.85 -4.20
N ASP A 97 -9.19 10.14 -4.17
CA ASP A 97 -8.46 11.16 -4.90
C ASP A 97 -7.19 11.57 -4.14
N ARG A 98 -6.39 12.46 -4.73
CA ARG A 98 -5.13 12.93 -4.14
C ARG A 98 -5.32 13.53 -2.75
N GLU A 99 -6.40 14.26 -2.52
CA GLU A 99 -6.65 14.93 -1.24
C GLU A 99 -6.93 13.93 -0.10
N ARG A 100 -7.43 12.74 -0.44
CA ARG A 100 -7.74 11.66 0.49
C ARG A 100 -6.59 10.67 0.70
N PHE A 101 -5.45 10.89 0.07
CA PHE A 101 -4.21 10.17 0.40
C PHE A 101 -3.52 10.84 1.60
N MET A 102 -3.68 10.22 2.76
CA MET A 102 -3.25 10.78 4.05
C MET A 102 -2.15 9.94 4.68
N ALA A 103 -1.32 10.59 5.50
CA ALA A 103 -0.34 9.89 6.31
C ALA A 103 -1.05 9.12 7.44
N TRP A 104 -0.64 7.87 7.68
CA TRP A 104 -0.99 7.15 8.89
C TRP A 104 -0.11 7.64 10.04
N ARG A 105 -0.69 7.84 11.24
CA ARG A 105 -0.06 8.67 12.28
C ARG A 105 0.19 7.96 13.60
N THR A 106 -0.26 6.72 13.80
CA THR A 106 -0.15 6.03 15.10
C THR A 106 0.35 4.60 14.91
N ILE A 107 1.04 4.05 15.90
CA ILE A 107 1.41 2.62 15.95
C ILE A 107 0.49 1.88 16.91
N ASP A 108 0.22 2.49 18.07
CA ASP A 108 -0.57 1.95 19.17
C ASP A 108 -2.04 2.43 19.15
N GLY A 109 -2.45 3.18 18.11
CA GLY A 109 -3.77 3.80 18.04
C GLY A 109 -3.96 5.03 18.94
N HIS A 110 -2.94 5.46 19.67
CA HIS A 110 -3.04 6.53 20.69
C HIS A 110 -2.03 7.64 20.51
N THR A 111 -0.76 7.29 20.30
CA THR A 111 0.35 8.22 20.19
C THR A 111 0.52 8.66 18.74
N THR A 112 0.25 9.92 18.47
CA THR A 112 0.50 10.54 17.16
C THR A 112 2.00 10.75 16.94
N ASP A 113 2.49 10.33 15.78
CA ASP A 113 3.90 10.39 15.35
C ASP A 113 4.90 9.82 16.37
N PRO A 114 4.73 8.56 16.80
CA PRO A 114 5.50 8.00 17.90
C PRO A 114 7.01 7.91 17.58
N LEU A 115 7.39 7.90 16.30
CA LEU A 115 8.76 7.83 15.83
C LEU A 115 9.36 9.19 15.42
N GLY A 116 8.56 10.28 15.53
CA GLY A 116 8.97 11.62 15.15
C GLY A 116 8.93 11.90 13.64
N SER A 117 9.49 13.05 13.25
CA SER A 117 9.48 13.50 11.86
C SER A 117 10.34 12.60 10.96
N MET A 118 10.03 12.59 9.66
CA MET A 118 10.75 11.82 8.64
C MET A 118 10.68 10.29 8.82
N ARG A 119 9.65 9.80 9.53
CA ARG A 119 9.44 8.37 9.83
C ARG A 119 8.00 7.93 9.49
N GLU A 120 7.37 8.56 8.51
CA GLU A 120 5.97 8.27 8.16
C GLU A 120 5.82 6.86 7.59
N LEU A 121 6.75 6.41 6.75
CA LEU A 121 6.74 5.04 6.23
C LEU A 121 6.89 4.01 7.36
N GLU A 122 7.81 4.23 8.30
CA GLU A 122 8.03 3.35 9.44
C GLU A 122 6.79 3.31 10.37
N THR A 123 6.15 4.46 10.58
CA THR A 123 4.89 4.57 11.33
C THR A 123 3.75 3.82 10.63
N LEU A 124 3.64 3.93 9.30
CA LEU A 124 2.65 3.20 8.51
C LEU A 124 2.85 1.68 8.61
N ILE A 125 4.10 1.21 8.47
CA ILE A 125 4.44 -0.21 8.50
C ILE A 125 4.14 -0.82 9.88
N HIS A 126 4.53 -0.16 10.96
CA HIS A 126 4.30 -0.67 12.31
C HIS A 126 2.87 -0.45 12.82
N GLY A 127 2.13 0.49 12.23
CA GLY A 127 0.73 0.75 12.54
C GLY A 127 -0.21 0.02 11.57
N ALA A 128 -0.60 0.70 10.49
CA ALA A 128 -1.63 0.22 9.56
C ALA A 128 -1.37 -1.18 8.95
N PHE A 129 -0.11 -1.61 8.86
CA PHE A 129 0.25 -2.93 8.32
C PHE A 129 0.54 -3.99 9.38
N ASP A 130 0.24 -3.72 10.65
CA ASP A 130 0.07 -4.79 11.62
C ASP A 130 -1.09 -5.70 11.17
N PRO A 131 -0.90 -7.02 11.04
CA PRO A 131 -1.94 -7.93 10.53
C PRO A 131 -3.27 -7.90 11.30
N ALA A 132 -3.25 -7.58 12.60
CA ALA A 132 -4.47 -7.47 13.38
C ALA A 132 -5.21 -6.17 13.06
N LEU A 133 -4.49 -5.04 12.95
CA LEU A 133 -5.08 -3.76 12.57
C LEU A 133 -5.54 -3.72 11.11
N LEU A 134 -4.84 -4.41 10.21
CA LEU A 134 -5.20 -4.46 8.79
C LEU A 134 -6.48 -5.28 8.54
N LEU A 135 -6.87 -6.17 9.46
CA LEU A 135 -8.05 -7.04 9.38
C LEU A 135 -9.20 -6.65 10.32
N ASP A 136 -9.06 -5.56 11.07
CA ASP A 136 -10.09 -4.98 11.95
C ASP A 136 -11.17 -4.24 11.15
#